data_AF-G9KBL5-F1
#
_entry.id   AF-G9KBL5-F1
#
_cell.length_a   1.000
_cell.length_b   1.000
_cell.length_c   1.000
_cell.angle_alpha   90.00
_cell.angle_beta   90.00
_cell.angle_gamma   90.00
#
_symmetry.space_group_name_H-M   'P 1'
#
loop_
_entity.id
_entity.type
_entity.pdbx_description
1 polymer ?
#
loop_
_entity_poly.entity_id
_entity_poly.type
_entity_poly.pdbx_seq_one_letter_code
_entity_poly.pdbx_strand_id
1 'polypeptide(L)' 'FSQALAIRSYTKFVMGIAVSMLTYPFLLVGDLMAVNNCGLQAGLPPYSPVFKSWIHCWKYLSVQGQLFRGS' A
#
# COMPACT_ATOMS: atom_id res chain seq x y z
N PHE A 1 -18.54 -0.28 33.98
CA PHE A 1 -17.35 0.46 33.51
C PHE A 1 -16.47 -0.33 32.55
N SER A 2 -16.27 -1.64 32.74
CA SER A 2 -15.37 -2.48 31.93
C SER A 2 -15.79 -2.67 30.45
N GLN A 3 -17.10 -2.75 30.14
CA GLN A 3 -17.58 -2.87 28.76
C GLN A 3 -17.23 -1.66 27.88
N ALA A 4 -17.36 -0.44 28.41
CA ALA A 4 -17.06 0.78 27.65
C ALA A 4 -15.57 0.87 27.27
N LEU A 5 -14.68 0.41 28.15
CA LEU A 5 -13.24 0.34 27.88
C LEU A 5 -12.89 -0.72 26.83
N ALA A 6 -13.54 -1.89 26.90
CA ALA A 6 -13.37 -2.96 25.91
C ALA A 6 -13.86 -2.53 24.52
N ILE A 7 -15.04 -1.90 24.43
CA ILE A 7 -15.58 -1.37 23.16
C ILE A 7 -14.63 -0.31 22.59
N ARG A 8 -14.16 0.63 23.42
CA ARG A 8 -13.21 1.67 22.98
C ARG A 8 -11.90 1.07 22.44
N SER A 9 -11.37 0.04 23.09
CA SER A 9 -10.16 -0.66 22.64
C SER A 9 -10.40 -1.39 21.31
N TYR A 10 -11.53 -2.08 21.18
CA TYR A 10 -11.90 -2.79 19.96
C TYR A 10 -12.11 -1.82 18.78
N THR A 11 -12.82 -0.72 19.00
CA THR A 11 -13.01 0.33 17.99
C THR A 11 -11.68 0.95 17.58
N LYS A 12 -10.77 1.22 18.52
CA LYS A 12 -9.42 1.72 18.19
C LYS A 12 -8.65 0.73 17.32
N PHE A 13 -8.69 -0.55 17.67
CA PHE A 13 -8.00 -1.61 16.93
C PHE A 13 -8.57 -1.76 15.51
N VAL A 14 -9.89 -1.91 15.39
CA VAL A 14 -10.58 -2.05 14.10
C VAL A 14 -10.38 -0.82 13.23
N MET A 15 -10.46 0.39 13.81
CA MET A 15 -10.20 1.62 13.08
C MET A 15 -8.75 1.66 12.57
N GLY A 16 -7.78 1.24 13.39
CA GLY A 16 -6.38 1.10 12.97
C GLY A 16 -6.22 0.20 11.75
N ILE A 17 -6.82 -0.99 11.77
CA ILE A 17 -6.80 -1.91 10.63
C ILE A 17 -7.45 -1.28 9.39
N ALA A 18 -8.62 -0.66 9.55
CA ALA A 18 -9.34 -0.03 8.44
C ALA A 18 -8.53 1.10 7.80
N VAL A 19 -7.89 1.94 8.62
CA VAL A 19 -6.98 2.99 8.12
C VAL A 19 -5.80 2.38 7.41
N SER A 20 -5.16 1.35 7.98
CA SER A 20 -4.05 0.66 7.32
C SER A 20 -4.44 0.10 5.96
N MET A 21 -5.61 -0.53 5.84
CA MET A 21 -6.11 -1.03 4.55
C MET A 21 -6.32 0.10 3.54
N LEU A 22 -6.77 1.28 3.97
CA LEU A 22 -6.98 2.42 3.09
C LEU A 22 -5.68 3.12 2.69
N THR A 23 -4.72 3.25 3.60
CA THR A 23 -3.45 3.96 3.34
C THR A 23 -2.41 3.07 2.66
N TYR A 24 -2.48 1.75 2.84
CA TYR A 24 -1.50 0.80 2.32
C TYR A 24 -1.30 0.90 0.79
N PRO A 25 -2.35 0.93 -0.05
CA PRO A 25 -2.17 1.10 -1.50
C PRO A 25 -1.41 2.37 -1.90
N PHE A 26 -1.62 3.48 -1.18
CA PHE A 26 -0.93 4.75 -1.45
C PHE A 26 0.54 4.68 -1.04
N LEU A 27 0.84 4.07 0.11
CA LEU A 27 2.20 3.83 0.56
C LEU A 27 2.95 2.92 -0.42
N LEU A 28 2.34 1.80 -0.82
CA LEU A 28 2.92 0.85 -1.76
C LEU A 28 3.25 1.50 -3.11
N VAL A 29 2.30 2.25 -3.69
CA VAL A 29 2.54 2.98 -4.94
C VAL A 29 3.62 4.05 -4.75
N GLY A 30 3.65 4.73 -3.61
CA GLY A 30 4.69 5.70 -3.25
C GLY A 30 6.08 5.08 -3.25
N ASP A 31 6.26 3.95 -2.55
CA ASP A 31 7.53 3.24 -2.45
C ASP A 31 8.02 2.75 -3.82
N LEU A 32 7.11 2.18 -4.62
CA LEU A 32 7.43 1.74 -5.98
C LEU A 32 7.82 2.91 -6.90
N MET A 33 7.15 4.05 -6.76
CA MET A 33 7.48 5.26 -7.52
C MET A 33 8.79 5.92 -7.04
N ALA A 34 9.19 5.74 -5.78
CA ALA A 34 10.44 6.26 -5.25
C ALA A 34 11.66 5.51 -5.82
N VAL A 35 11.53 4.18 -6.01
CA VAL A 35 12.58 3.36 -6.64
C VAL A 35 12.52 3.33 -8.16
N ASN A 36 11.45 3.85 -8.75
CA ASN A 36 11.20 3.83 -10.19
C ASN A 36 12.32 4.56 -10.96
N ASN A 37 13.07 3.83 -11.78
CA ASN A 37 14.13 4.37 -12.64
C ASN A 37 15.26 5.13 -11.90
N CYS A 38 15.52 4.82 -10.63
CA CYS A 38 16.59 5.46 -9.85
C CYS A 38 17.98 4.80 -10.03
N GLY A 39 18.11 3.84 -10.95
CA GLY A 39 19.35 3.08 -11.17
C GLY A 39 19.50 1.83 -10.29
N LEU A 40 18.56 1.60 -9.35
CA LEU A 40 18.50 0.38 -8.58
C LEU A 40 17.90 -0.75 -9.42
N GLN A 41 18.49 -1.95 -9.39
CA GLN A 41 17.99 -3.09 -10.18
C GLN A 41 16.51 -3.42 -9.89
N ALA A 42 16.07 -3.25 -8.64
CA ALA A 42 14.68 -3.47 -8.24
C ALA A 42 13.67 -2.48 -8.83
N GLY A 43 14.14 -1.34 -9.34
CA GLY A 43 13.35 -0.28 -9.98
C GLY A 43 13.48 -0.24 -11.50
N LEU A 44 14.12 -1.25 -12.10
CA LEU A 44 14.41 -1.34 -13.53
C LEU A 44 13.96 -2.69 -14.12
N PRO A 45 13.65 -2.73 -15.43
CA PRO A 45 13.42 -3.99 -16.13
C PRO A 45 14.66 -4.90 -16.07
N PRO A 46 14.50 -6.23 -15.94
CA PRO A 46 13.27 -7.02 -16.01
C PRO A 46 12.51 -7.16 -14.68
N TYR A 47 13.05 -6.66 -13.57
CA TYR A 47 12.49 -6.89 -12.23
C TYR A 47 11.27 -6.03 -11.93
N SER A 48 11.26 -4.79 -12.41
CA SER A 48 10.09 -3.91 -12.33
C SER A 48 9.90 -3.09 -13.61
N PRO A 49 8.65 -2.89 -14.07
CA PRO A 49 8.38 -1.94 -15.14
C PRO A 49 8.65 -0.50 -14.67
N VAL A 50 9.07 0.35 -15.59
CA VAL A 50 9.19 1.80 -15.33
C VAL A 50 7.85 2.48 -15.56
N PHE A 51 7.35 3.16 -14.55
CA PHE A 51 6.10 3.89 -14.61
C PHE A 51 6.34 5.38 -14.89
N LYS A 52 5.53 5.97 -15.78
CA LYS A 52 5.56 7.42 -16.06
C LYS A 52 4.82 8.26 -15.02
N SER A 53 3.87 7.64 -14.31
CA SER A 53 3.08 8.30 -13.26
C SER A 53 2.65 7.29 -12.21
N TRP A 54 2.37 7.78 -11.01
CA TRP A 54 1.85 6.97 -9.90
C TRP A 54 0.47 6.35 -10.25
N ILE A 55 -0.35 7.04 -11.04
CA ILE A 55 -1.66 6.53 -11.52
C ILE A 55 -1.46 5.31 -12.43
N HIS A 56 -0.43 5.33 -13.28
CA HIS A 56 -0.11 4.19 -14.14
C HIS A 56 0.37 3.00 -13.30
N CYS A 57 1.22 3.23 -12.30
CA CYS A 57 1.64 2.22 -11.33
C CYS A 57 0.43 1.62 -10.60
N TRP A 58 -0.47 2.47 -10.09
CA TRP A 58 -1.68 2.04 -9.41
C TRP A 58 -2.57 1.16 -10.29
N LYS A 59 -2.85 1.61 -11.52
CA LYS A 59 -3.69 0.86 -12.47
C LYS A 59 -3.05 -0.50 -12.81
N TYR A 60 -1.74 -0.52 -13.01
CA TYR A 60 -1.00 -1.76 -13.24
C TYR A 60 -1.15 -2.73 -12.06
N LEU A 61 -0.87 -2.29 -10.82
CA LEU A 61 -1.01 -3.12 -9.63
C LEU A 61 -2.45 -3.58 -9.39
N SER A 62 -3.43 -2.73 -9.70
CA SER A 62 -4.85 -3.04 -9.59
C SER A 62 -5.26 -4.20 -10.49
N VAL A 63 -4.83 -4.16 -11.76
CA VAL A 63 -5.10 -5.22 -12.74
C VAL A 63 -4.43 -6.54 -12.33
N GLN A 64 -3.26 -6.47 -11.70
CA GLN A 64 -2.53 -7.66 -11.21
C GLN A 64 -3.02 -8.16 -9.84
N GLY A 65 -3.96 -7.46 -9.20
CA GLY A 65 -4.40 -7.76 -7.84
C GLY A 65 -3.30 -7.63 -6.77
N GLN A 66 -2.28 -6.81 -7.02
CA GLN A 66 -1.10 -6.65 -6.15
C GLN A 66 -1.16 -5.40 -5.25
N LEU A 67 -2.26 -4.65 -5.25
CA LEU A 67 -2.42 -3.44 -4.42
C LEU A 67 -2.38 -3.70 -2.90
N PHE A 68 -2.56 -4.96 -2.49
CA PHE A 68 -2.67 -5.41 -1.09
C PHE A 68 -1.66 -6.53 -0.80
N ARG A 69 -0.51 -6.53 -1.49
CA ARG A 69 0.45 -7.63 -1.40
C ARG A 69 1.14 -7.67 -0.02
N GLY A 70 0.65 -8.54 0.87
CA GLY A 70 1.22 -8.70 2.22
C GLY A 70 0.43 -7.99 3.32
N SER A 71 -0.77 -7.50 3.01
CA SER A 71 -1.81 -7.14 4.00
C SER A 71 -2.62 -8.35 4.43
#